data_AF-A0A662SLH9-F1
#
_entry.id   AF-A0A662SLH9-F1
#
_cell.length_a   1.000
_cell.length_b   1.000
_cell.length_c   1.000
_cell.angle_alpha   90.00
_cell.angle_beta   90.00
_cell.angle_gamma   90.00
#
_symmetry.space_group_name_H-M   'P 1'
#
loop_
_entity.id
_entity.type
_entity.pdbx_description
1 polymer ?
#
loop_
_entity_poly.entity_id
_entity_poly.type
_entity_poly.pdbx_seq_one_letter_code
_entity_poly.pdbx_strand_id
1 'polypeptide(L)'
;MKQCPRCGKDVEEDTNYCPHCGEPLKKVSKEEFSVSADDLVAKVKELIHEGNVTRITVKNEEGKTLLEIPATVGVIGAILAPWMAALGVIAAIATKCKIIVERRED
;
A
#
# COMPACT_ATOMS: atom_id res chain seq x y z
N MET A 1 -8.60 -7.80 25.10
CA MET A 1 -7.28 -7.29 25.56
C MET A 1 -6.21 -8.23 25.04
N LYS A 2 -5.16 -7.71 24.38
CA LYS A 2 -4.04 -8.53 23.87
C LYS A 2 -2.75 -8.12 24.58
N GLN A 3 -1.78 -9.03 24.69
CA GLN A 3 -0.46 -8.70 25.22
C GLN A 3 0.43 -8.16 24.10
N CYS A 4 1.16 -7.08 24.38
CA CYS A 4 2.15 -6.56 23.45
C CYS A 4 3.27 -7.60 23.23
N PRO A 5 3.60 -7.96 21.98
CA PRO A 5 4.60 -9.00 21.68
C PRO A 5 6.03 -8.60 22.10
N ARG A 6 6.27 -7.31 22.35
CA ARG A 6 7.58 -6.78 22.73
C ARG A 6 7.74 -6.58 24.24
N CYS A 7 6.76 -6.00 24.93
CA CYS A 7 6.89 -5.64 26.34
C CYS A 7 5.98 -6.45 27.29
N GLY A 8 5.08 -7.28 26.76
CA GLY A 8 4.22 -8.18 27.55
C GLY A 8 3.07 -7.50 28.32
N LYS A 9 2.91 -6.17 28.24
CA LYS A 9 1.80 -5.47 28.88
C LYS A 9 0.50 -5.64 28.11
N ASP A 10 -0.60 -5.67 28.85
CA ASP A 10 -1.95 -5.66 28.31
C ASP A 10 -2.24 -4.34 27.58
N VAL A 11 -2.77 -4.48 26.38
CA VAL A 11 -3.13 -3.39 25.49
C VAL A 11 -4.51 -3.65 24.90
N GLU A 12 -5.26 -2.57 24.68
CA GLU A 12 -6.56 -2.63 24.02
C GLU A 12 -6.37 -3.12 22.58
N GLU A 13 -7.31 -3.94 22.10
CA GLU A 13 -7.18 -4.64 20.82
C GLU A 13 -7.12 -3.67 19.63
N ASP A 14 -7.83 -2.55 19.72
CA ASP A 14 -7.97 -1.53 18.68
C ASP A 14 -6.81 -0.48 18.66
N THR A 15 -5.84 -0.60 19.56
CA THR A 15 -4.73 0.36 19.59
C THR A 15 -3.71 0.10 18.49
N ASN A 16 -3.35 1.15 17.74
CA ASN A 16 -2.36 1.07 16.66
C ASN A 16 -0.93 0.84 17.17
N TYR A 17 -0.61 1.40 18.34
CA TYR A 17 0.72 1.35 18.96
C TYR A 17 0.59 1.05 20.44
N CYS A 18 1.56 0.35 21.01
CA CYS A 18 1.62 0.11 22.45
C CYS A 18 2.01 1.42 23.19
N PRO A 19 1.17 1.96 24.11
CA PRO A 19 1.46 3.20 24.84
C PRO A 19 2.65 3.09 25.80
N HIS A 20 3.15 1.89 26.07
CA HIS A 20 4.25 1.66 27.00
C HIS A 20 5.63 1.55 26.33
N CYS A 21 5.70 1.08 25.08
CA CYS A 21 6.97 0.82 24.41
C CYS A 21 7.02 1.27 22.94
N GLY A 22 5.91 1.70 22.35
CA GLY A 22 5.85 2.19 20.97
C GLY A 22 5.79 1.09 19.89
N GLU A 23 5.63 -0.18 20.26
CA GLU A 23 5.53 -1.27 19.29
C GLU A 23 4.23 -1.14 18.46
N PRO A 24 4.26 -1.20 17.12
CA PRO A 24 3.05 -1.25 16.30
C PRO A 24 2.29 -2.56 16.57
N LEU A 25 1.01 -2.43 16.95
CA LEU A 25 0.15 -3.56 17.33
C LEU A 25 -0.87 -3.95 16.26
N LYS A 26 -1.10 -3.06 15.28
CA LYS A 26 -1.97 -3.31 14.13
C LYS A 26 -1.15 -3.99 13.03
N LYS A 27 -1.65 -5.10 12.50
CA LYS A 27 -1.01 -5.81 11.40
C LYS A 27 -1.31 -5.07 10.10
N VAL A 28 -0.30 -4.89 9.26
CA VAL A 28 -0.48 -4.45 7.89
C VAL A 28 -0.35 -5.66 6.99
N SER A 29 -1.38 -5.97 6.22
CA SER A 29 -1.30 -7.04 5.23
C SER A 29 -0.62 -6.51 3.97
N LYS A 30 0.35 -7.28 3.48
CA LYS A 30 1.08 -7.02 2.24
C LYS A 30 0.64 -8.02 1.20
N GLU A 31 0.09 -7.52 0.11
CA GLU A 31 -0.27 -8.32 -1.05
C GLU A 31 0.59 -7.93 -2.24
N GLU A 32 1.03 -8.93 -3.01
CA GLU A 32 1.79 -8.73 -4.24
C GLU A 32 0.97 -9.22 -5.44
N PHE A 33 0.79 -8.35 -6.43
CA PHE A 33 0.11 -8.64 -7.69
C PHE A 33 1.12 -8.50 -8.82
N SER A 34 1.22 -9.50 -9.68
CA SER A 34 1.96 -9.39 -10.94
C SER A 34 0.98 -9.04 -12.05
N VAL A 35 1.17 -7.90 -12.69
CA VAL A 35 0.27 -7.39 -13.75
C VAL A 35 1.07 -7.03 -15.00
N SER A 36 0.40 -7.12 -16.15
CA SER A 36 0.91 -6.55 -17.40
C SER A 36 0.86 -5.03 -17.37
N ALA A 37 1.61 -4.41 -18.28
CA ALA A 37 1.70 -2.97 -18.41
C ALA A 37 0.33 -2.31 -18.65
N ASP A 38 -0.46 -2.87 -19.56
CA ASP A 38 -1.78 -2.36 -19.93
C ASP A 38 -2.77 -2.38 -18.76
N ASP A 39 -2.61 -3.35 -17.85
CA ASP A 39 -3.51 -3.53 -16.70
C ASP A 39 -3.04 -2.77 -15.45
N LEU A 40 -1.78 -2.34 -15.40
CA LEU A 40 -1.19 -1.65 -14.25
C LEU A 40 -2.03 -0.44 -13.80
N VAL A 41 -2.39 0.43 -14.75
CA VAL A 41 -3.16 1.64 -14.47
C VAL A 41 -4.57 1.30 -14.00
N ALA A 42 -5.20 0.29 -14.60
CA ALA A 42 -6.54 -0.16 -14.23
C ALA A 42 -6.55 -0.75 -12.83
N LYS A 43 -5.58 -1.63 -12.53
CA LYS A 43 -5.49 -2.28 -11.22
C LYS A 43 -5.20 -1.30 -10.09
N VAL A 44 -4.30 -0.33 -10.31
CA VAL A 44 -4.06 0.72 -9.30
C VAL A 44 -5.32 1.55 -9.05
N LYS A 45 -6.08 1.92 -10.10
CA LYS A 45 -7.36 2.62 -9.92
C LYS A 45 -8.36 1.79 -9.11
N GLU A 46 -8.47 0.50 -9.39
CA GLU A 46 -9.37 -0.41 -8.66
C GLU A 46 -9.00 -0.45 -7.17
N LEU A 47 -7.71 -0.67 -6.86
CA LEU A 47 -7.17 -0.72 -5.50
C LEU A 47 -7.43 0.58 -4.72
N ILE A 48 -7.37 1.74 -5.39
CA ILE A 48 -7.69 3.02 -4.77
C ILE A 48 -9.21 3.14 -4.51
N HIS A 49 -10.06 2.68 -5.44
CA HIS A 49 -11.51 2.68 -5.26
C HIS A 49 -11.97 1.74 -4.15
N GLU A 50 -11.26 0.64 -3.88
CA GLU A 50 -11.54 -0.25 -2.73
C GLU A 50 -11.44 0.49 -1.38
N GLY A 51 -10.68 1.58 -1.29
CA GLY A 51 -10.61 2.45 -0.11
C GLY A 51 -9.90 1.83 1.13
N ASN A 52 -9.59 0.53 1.12
CA ASN A 52 -8.88 -0.16 2.20
C ASN A 52 -7.34 -0.17 2.03
N VAL A 53 -6.84 0.37 0.93
CA VAL A 53 -5.41 0.44 0.65
C VAL A 53 -4.83 1.71 1.27
N THR A 54 -3.60 1.65 1.78
CA THR A 54 -2.91 2.82 2.34
C THR A 54 -1.67 3.21 1.55
N ARG A 55 -0.97 2.23 0.98
CA ARG A 55 0.20 2.45 0.16
C ARG A 55 0.24 1.43 -0.98
N ILE A 56 0.54 1.92 -2.17
CA ILE A 56 0.73 1.10 -3.37
C ILE A 56 2.15 1.34 -3.87
N THR A 57 2.94 0.28 -3.99
CA THR A 57 4.32 0.33 -4.47
C THR A 57 4.41 -0.44 -5.77
N VAL A 58 4.82 0.23 -6.84
CA VAL A 58 5.07 -0.41 -8.14
C VAL A 58 6.55 -0.70 -8.29
N LYS A 59 6.86 -1.95 -8.60
CA LYS A 59 8.19 -2.47 -8.86
C LYS A 59 8.29 -3.04 -10.28
N ASN A 60 9.50 -3.02 -10.82
CA ASN A 60 9.82 -3.74 -12.05
C ASN A 60 10.10 -5.23 -11.78
N GLU A 61 10.35 -6.02 -12.83
CA GLU A 61 10.71 -7.45 -12.71
C GLU A 61 12.02 -7.67 -11.95
N GLU A 62 12.93 -6.70 -11.95
CA GLU A 62 14.17 -6.74 -11.17
C GLU A 62 13.97 -6.45 -9.67
N GLY A 63 12.73 -6.14 -9.23
CA GLY A 63 12.41 -5.81 -7.85
C GLY A 63 12.76 -4.36 -7.44
N LYS A 64 13.16 -3.51 -8.39
CA LYS A 64 13.42 -2.08 -8.15
C LYS A 64 12.09 -1.32 -8.04
N THR A 65 11.96 -0.51 -7.00
CA THR A 65 10.80 0.38 -6.82
C THR A 65 10.83 1.50 -7.86
N LEU A 66 9.81 1.54 -8.70
CA LEU A 66 9.63 2.57 -9.72
C LEU A 66 8.80 3.74 -9.18
N LEU A 67 7.77 3.43 -8.39
CA LEU A 67 6.81 4.42 -7.91
C LEU A 67 6.15 3.99 -6.60
N GLU A 68 5.92 4.93 -5.69
CA GLU A 68 5.16 4.71 -4.46
C GLU A 68 4.02 5.73 -4.37
N ILE A 69 2.80 5.24 -4.21
CA ILE A 69 1.56 6.02 -4.26
C ILE A 69 0.86 5.90 -2.90
N PRO A 70 0.61 7.02 -2.20
CA PRO A 70 -0.22 7.02 -1.01
C PRO A 70 -1.70 6.87 -1.43
N ALA A 71 -2.37 5.83 -0.93
CA ALA A 71 -3.79 5.57 -1.20
C ALA A 71 -4.68 5.96 0.00
N THR A 72 -4.27 6.97 0.77
CA THR A 72 -5.00 7.40 1.97
C THR A 72 -6.35 8.05 1.63
N VAL A 73 -7.35 7.80 2.46
CA VAL A 73 -8.65 8.49 2.43
C VAL A 73 -8.43 10.01 2.45
N GLY A 74 -8.85 10.71 1.39
CA GLY A 74 -8.67 12.16 1.23
C GLY A 74 -7.73 12.62 0.12
N VAL A 75 -7.07 11.70 -0.60
CA VAL A 75 -6.32 12.05 -1.82
C VAL A 75 -7.31 12.28 -2.96
N ILE A 76 -7.60 13.54 -3.28
CA ILE A 76 -8.53 13.92 -4.36
C ILE A 76 -7.75 14.41 -5.59
N GLY A 77 -8.09 13.85 -6.75
CA GLY A 77 -7.81 14.36 -8.11
C GLY A 77 -6.42 14.94 -8.37
N ALA A 78 -6.22 16.23 -8.07
CA ALA A 78 -4.99 16.97 -8.33
C ALA A 78 -3.75 16.35 -7.67
N ILE A 79 -3.92 15.75 -6.48
CA ILE A 79 -2.80 15.08 -5.80
C ILE A 79 -2.51 13.72 -6.46
N LEU A 80 -3.51 13.00 -6.96
CA LEU A 80 -3.30 11.67 -7.56
C LEU A 80 -2.74 11.75 -9.01
N ALA A 81 -3.00 12.87 -9.71
CA ALA A 81 -2.63 13.06 -11.11
C ALA A 81 -1.14 12.80 -11.44
N PRO A 82 -0.15 13.27 -10.65
CA PRO A 82 1.27 13.02 -10.93
C PRO A 82 1.61 11.53 -10.92
N TRP A 83 1.06 10.78 -9.97
CA TRP A 83 1.30 9.33 -9.88
C TRP A 83 0.64 8.57 -11.02
N MET A 84 -0.59 8.95 -11.40
CA MET A 84 -1.28 8.33 -12.54
C MET A 84 -0.57 8.63 -13.87
N ALA A 85 -0.05 9.85 -14.03
CA ALA A 85 0.76 10.22 -15.20
C ALA A 85 2.05 9.40 -15.25
N ALA A 86 2.76 9.27 -14.13
CA ALA A 86 3.96 8.44 -14.03
C ALA A 86 3.67 6.96 -14.33
N LEU A 87 2.58 6.41 -13.79
CA LEU A 87 2.14 5.05 -14.11
C LEU A 87 1.83 4.87 -15.60
N GLY A 88 1.22 5.85 -16.26
CA GLY A 88 0.94 5.80 -17.69
C GLY A 88 2.22 5.71 -18.53
N VAL A 89 3.25 6.48 -18.15
CA VAL A 89 4.57 6.41 -18.81
C VAL A 89 5.22 5.05 -18.57
N ILE A 90 5.21 4.55 -17.32
CA ILE A 90 5.79 3.25 -16.96
C ILE A 90 5.07 2.11 -17.69
N ALA A 91 3.74 2.15 -17.74
CA ALA A 91 2.90 1.18 -18.45
C ALA A 91 3.16 1.17 -19.97
N ALA A 92 3.57 2.30 -20.55
CA ALA A 92 3.88 2.35 -21.98
C ALA A 92 5.23 1.68 -22.33
N ILE A 93 6.15 1.55 -21.37
CA ILE A 93 7.54 1.11 -21.62
C ILE A 93 7.90 -0.22 -20.94
N ALA A 94 7.26 -0.56 -19.83
CA ALA A 94 7.55 -1.77 -19.07
C ALA A 94 6.67 -2.91 -19.56
N THR A 95 7.19 -4.13 -19.72
CA THR A 95 6.38 -5.26 -20.22
C THR A 95 5.61 -5.95 -19.09
N LYS A 96 6.20 -5.98 -17.88
CA LYS A 96 5.62 -6.57 -16.67
C LYS A 96 5.98 -5.75 -15.44
N CYS A 97 5.03 -5.60 -14.53
CA CYS A 97 5.20 -4.87 -13.28
C CYS A 97 4.66 -5.68 -12.11
N LYS A 98 5.25 -5.46 -10.93
CA LYS A 98 4.76 -5.97 -9.65
C LYS A 98 4.15 -4.83 -8.85
N ILE A 99 2.92 -4.99 -8.40
CA ILE A 99 2.24 -4.07 -7.50
C ILE A 99 2.27 -4.69 -6.11
N ILE A 100 2.86 -3.99 -5.14
CA ILE A 100 2.79 -4.34 -3.73
C ILE A 100 1.79 -3.39 -3.06
N VAL A 101 0.82 -3.96 -2.38
CA VAL A 101 -0.27 -3.24 -1.75
C VAL A 101 -0.18 -3.45 -0.25
N GLU A 102 -0.15 -2.35 0.50
CA GLU A 102 -0.26 -2.37 1.95
C GLU A 102 -1.68 -1.97 2.34
N ARG A 103 -2.44 -2.94 2.86
CA ARG A 103 -3.79 -2.72 3.39
C ARG A 103 -3.73 -2.56 4.90
N ARG A 104 -4.67 -1.77 5.43
CA ARG A 104 -4.96 -1.81 6.86
C ARG A 104 -5.80 -3.06 7.12
N GLU A 105 -5.30 -4.00 7.92
CA GLU A 105 -6.19 -4.97 8.55
C GLU A 105 -6.83 -4.24 9.74
N ASP A 106 -8.16 -4.09 9.70
CA ASP A 106 -8.91 -3.52 10.81
C ASP A 106 -9.01 -4.51 11.97
#